data_AF-A0AAF0V619-F1
#
_entry.id   AF-A0AAF0V619-F1
#
_cell.length_a   1.000
_cell.length_b   1.000
_cell.length_c   1.000
_cell.angle_alpha   90.00
_cell.angle_beta   90.00
_cell.angle_gamma   90.00
#
_symmetry.space_group_name_H-M   'P 1'
#
loop_
_entity.id
_entity.type
_entity.pdbx_description
1 polymer ?
#
loop_
_entity_poly.entity_id
_entity_poly.type
_entity_poly.pdbx_seq_one_letter_code
_entity_poly.pdbx_strand_id
1 'polypeptide(L)'
;MGVFYVEAEMAVLDEFQDFCVLECSGCKQKKRTKDRKDFDCSKCNRKTALVPRCSFQIDLIDNTATTTTSISAELGEKILSMTAEDIFDITCTKRQSLSLTHVHEMLSNKTTTDRTSKKIKPLEISEVEVMATTTATGSSNAPPKIEPPTPTKKV
;
A
#
# COMPACT_ATOMS: atom_id res chain seq x y z
N MET A 1 5.15 -16.00 15.57
CA MET A 1 5.81 -14.84 14.93
C MET A 1 6.08 -13.79 16.00
N GLY A 2 7.29 -13.25 16.07
CA GLY A 2 7.66 -12.21 17.03
C GLY A 2 7.22 -10.83 16.55
N VAL A 3 6.81 -9.97 17.47
CA VAL A 3 6.54 -8.55 17.20
C VAL A 3 7.81 -7.77 17.54
N PHE A 4 8.31 -6.98 16.59
CA PHE A 4 9.44 -6.08 16.79
C PHE A 4 8.95 -4.63 16.73
N TYR A 5 9.60 -3.76 17.51
CA TYR A 5 9.30 -2.34 17.55
C TYR A 5 10.40 -1.60 16.80
N VAL A 6 10.00 -0.73 15.87
CA VAL A 6 10.91 0.10 15.09
C VAL A 6 10.65 1.56 15.40
N GLU A 7 11.70 2.37 15.49
CA GLU A 7 11.57 3.83 15.52
C GLU A 7 11.90 4.32 14.12
N ALA A 8 10.89 4.83 13.41
CA ALA A 8 10.99 5.26 12.03
C ALA A 8 10.10 6.47 11.79
N GLU A 9 10.52 7.32 10.86
CA GLU A 9 9.70 8.39 10.32
C GLU A 9 8.63 7.78 9.38
N MET A 10 7.40 8.28 9.48
CA MET A 10 6.30 7.87 8.59
C MET A 10 6.12 8.92 7.51
N ALA A 11 6.31 8.51 6.26
CA ALA A 11 6.12 9.36 5.10
C ALA A 11 5.16 8.70 4.11
N VAL A 12 4.54 9.51 3.25
CA VAL A 12 3.96 9.04 1.99
C VAL A 12 4.87 9.53 0.87
N LEU A 13 5.51 8.61 0.14
CA LEU A 13 6.36 8.99 -0.99
C LEU A 13 5.65 8.90 -2.34
N ASP A 14 4.60 8.09 -2.45
CA ASP A 14 3.77 8.02 -3.66
C ASP A 14 2.60 9.01 -3.59
N GLU A 15 2.72 10.10 -4.34
CA GLU A 15 1.67 11.13 -4.47
C GLU A 15 0.48 10.67 -5.33
N PHE A 16 0.63 9.61 -6.12
CA PHE A 16 -0.39 9.08 -7.02
C PHE A 16 -1.12 7.86 -6.46
N GLN A 17 -0.84 7.47 -5.21
CA GLN A 17 -1.51 6.34 -4.60
C GLN A 17 -3.02 6.58 -4.42
N ASP A 18 -3.81 5.53 -4.60
CA ASP A 18 -5.23 5.56 -4.23
C ASP A 18 -5.35 5.39 -2.71
N PHE A 19 -6.06 6.30 -2.04
CA PHE A 19 -6.34 6.25 -0.60
C PHE A 19 -7.61 5.46 -0.25
N CYS A 20 -8.36 5.04 -1.26
CA CYS A 20 -9.60 4.31 -1.13
C CYS A 20 -9.62 3.10 -2.06
N VAL A 21 -10.07 1.97 -1.53
CA VAL A 21 -10.35 0.76 -2.30
C VAL A 21 -11.81 0.39 -2.12
N LEU A 22 -12.43 -0.07 -3.21
CA LEU A 22 -13.79 -0.61 -3.16
C LEU A 22 -13.73 -2.11 -2.89
N GLU A 23 -14.45 -2.58 -1.87
CA GLU A 23 -14.48 -3.98 -1.47
C GLU A 23 -15.90 -4.54 -1.45
N CYS A 24 -16.01 -5.84 -1.71
CA CYS A 24 -17.27 -6.56 -1.52
C CYS A 24 -17.67 -6.55 -0.03
N SER A 25 -18.88 -6.11 0.28
CA SER A 25 -19.42 -6.16 1.65
C SER A 25 -19.45 -7.56 2.28
N GLY A 26 -19.56 -8.61 1.46
CA GLY A 26 -19.61 -10.00 1.91
C GLY A 26 -18.24 -10.68 2.02
N CYS A 27 -17.49 -10.74 0.92
CA CYS A 27 -16.23 -11.51 0.86
C CYS A 27 -14.96 -10.66 1.00
N LYS A 28 -15.08 -9.35 1.22
CA LYS A 28 -13.97 -8.37 1.33
C LYS A 28 -13.01 -8.35 0.14
N GLN A 29 -13.42 -8.92 -1.00
CA GLN A 29 -12.57 -8.90 -2.19
C GLN A 29 -12.46 -7.47 -2.72
N LYS A 30 -11.22 -6.97 -2.79
CA LYS A 30 -10.87 -5.68 -3.40
C LYS A 30 -11.18 -5.70 -4.90
N LYS A 31 -11.83 -4.65 -5.39
CA LYS A 31 -12.09 -4.40 -6.80
C LYS A 31 -11.46 -3.06 -7.18
N ARG A 32 -10.66 -3.09 -8.24
CA ARG A 32 -10.09 -1.87 -8.86
C ARG A 32 -11.13 -1.22 -9.77
N THR A 33 -12.18 -0.67 -9.17
CA THR A 33 -13.17 0.16 -9.84
C THR A 33 -13.41 1.40 -9.00
N LYS A 34 -13.69 2.53 -9.67
CA LYS A 34 -14.09 3.78 -9.00
C LYS A 34 -15.62 3.97 -9.00
N ASP A 35 -16.34 3.07 -9.68
CA ASP A 35 -17.79 3.10 -9.78
C ASP A 35 -18.43 2.32 -8.63
N ARG A 36 -19.32 3.00 -7.89
CA ARG A 36 -20.11 2.42 -6.79
C ARG A 36 -21.37 1.68 -7.30
N LYS A 37 -21.20 0.86 -8.33
CA LYS A 37 -22.31 0.09 -8.93
C LYS A 37 -22.46 -1.26 -8.23
N ASP A 38 -23.70 -1.74 -8.20
CA ASP A 38 -23.98 -3.14 -7.88
C ASP A 38 -23.26 -4.05 -8.86
N PHE A 39 -22.66 -5.11 -8.34
CA PHE A 39 -21.95 -6.09 -9.14
C PHE A 39 -22.32 -7.50 -8.70
N ASP A 40 -22.19 -8.44 -9.64
CA ASP A 40 -22.28 -9.86 -9.36
C ASP A 40 -20.95 -10.34 -8.75
N CYS A 41 -20.96 -10.58 -7.44
CA CYS A 41 -19.78 -11.09 -6.76
C CYS A 41 -19.64 -12.59 -7.00
N SER A 42 -18.63 -13.00 -7.77
CA SER A 42 -18.36 -14.42 -8.08
C SER A 42 -18.08 -15.28 -6.84
N LYS A 43 -17.52 -14.70 -5.76
CA LYS A 43 -17.31 -15.43 -4.50
C LYS A 43 -18.59 -15.55 -3.67
N CYS A 44 -19.45 -14.54 -3.68
CA CYS A 44 -20.69 -14.55 -2.88
C CYS A 44 -21.91 -15.09 -3.65
N ASN A 45 -21.77 -15.33 -4.97
CA ASN A 45 -22.84 -15.73 -5.88
C ASN A 45 -24.12 -14.88 -5.75
N ARG A 46 -23.95 -13.57 -5.53
CA ARG A 46 -25.06 -12.62 -5.37
C ARG A 46 -24.68 -11.23 -5.86
N LYS A 47 -25.70 -10.47 -6.26
CA LYS A 47 -25.58 -9.02 -6.46
C LYS A 47 -25.31 -8.35 -5.14
N THR A 48 -24.30 -7.49 -5.10
CA THR A 48 -23.94 -6.74 -3.90
C THR A 48 -23.31 -5.42 -4.28
N ALA A 49 -23.44 -4.44 -3.38
CA ALA A 49 -22.78 -3.15 -3.50
C ALA A 49 -21.31 -3.25 -3.03
N LEU A 50 -20.46 -2.48 -3.69
CA LEU A 50 -19.11 -2.22 -3.22
C LEU A 50 -19.13 -1.16 -2.12
N VAL A 51 -18.35 -1.42 -1.07
CA VAL A 51 -18.20 -0.52 0.08
C VAL A 51 -16.81 0.09 0.02
N PRO A 52 -16.68 1.42 0.15
CA PRO A 52 -15.39 2.06 0.25
C PRO A 52 -14.67 1.68 1.54
N ARG A 53 -13.36 1.47 1.41
CA ARG A 53 -12.44 1.21 2.51
C ARG A 53 -11.22 2.11 2.35
N CYS A 54 -10.84 2.78 3.43
CA CYS A 54 -9.57 3.48 3.48
C CYS A 54 -8.43 2.47 3.29
N SER A 55 -7.49 2.77 2.40
CA SER A 55 -6.29 1.97 2.19
C SER A 55 -5.25 2.84 1.50
N PHE A 56 -4.06 2.99 2.09
CA PHE A 56 -2.94 3.72 1.50
C PHE A 56 -1.62 3.11 1.95
N GLN A 57 -0.55 3.36 1.21
CA GLN A 57 0.80 3.00 1.56
C GLN A 57 1.49 4.15 2.31
N ILE A 58 2.34 3.77 3.25
CA ILE A 58 3.28 4.63 3.94
C ILE A 58 4.66 4.01 3.84
N ASP A 59 5.66 4.85 3.90
CA ASP A 59 7.05 4.51 3.96
C ASP A 59 7.55 4.76 5.37
N LEU A 60 8.05 3.70 6.00
CA LEU A 60 8.77 3.75 7.26
C LEU A 60 10.24 3.98 6.93
N ILE A 61 10.75 5.16 7.24
CA ILE A 61 12.12 5.57 6.94
C ILE A 61 12.91 5.61 8.25
N ASP A 62 13.92 4.77 8.35
CA ASP A 62 14.92 4.86 9.41
C ASP A 62 16.31 5.20 8.83
N ASN A 63 17.32 5.28 9.69
CA ASN A 63 18.68 5.62 9.27
C ASN A 63 19.34 4.57 8.35
N THR A 64 18.72 3.38 8.22
CA THR A 64 19.29 2.21 7.54
C THR A 64 18.54 1.92 6.24
N ALA A 65 17.21 1.99 6.25
CA ALA A 65 16.38 1.57 5.16
C ALA A 65 15.01 2.28 5.15
N THR A 66 14.36 2.22 3.99
CA THR A 66 12.96 2.56 3.81
C THR A 66 12.16 1.29 3.60
N THR A 67 11.09 1.11 4.36
CA THR A 67 10.16 -0.01 4.23
C THR A 67 8.75 0.49 3.97
N THR A 68 8.19 0.16 2.81
CA THR A 68 6.80 0.48 2.49
C THR A 68 5.85 -0.51 3.15
N THR A 69 4.82 -0.01 3.82
CA THR A 69 3.74 -0.80 4.42
C THR A 69 2.40 -0.16 4.14
N SER A 70 1.31 -0.95 4.17
CA SER A 70 -0.03 -0.45 3.93
C SER A 70 -0.81 -0.24 5.23
N ILE A 71 -1.46 0.90 5.34
CA ILE A 71 -2.47 1.20 6.36
C ILE A 71 -3.85 1.09 5.72
N SER A 72 -4.80 0.47 6.41
CA SER A 72 -6.16 0.32 5.88
C SER A 72 -7.23 0.33 6.95
N ALA A 73 -8.49 0.38 6.49
CA ALA A 73 -9.70 0.33 7.28
C ALA A 73 -9.71 1.40 8.40
N GLU A 74 -10.18 1.02 9.58
CA GLU A 74 -10.39 1.91 10.72
C GLU A 74 -9.10 2.63 11.16
N LEU A 75 -7.94 1.98 11.03
CA LEU A 75 -6.66 2.61 11.37
C LEU A 75 -6.35 3.78 10.43
N GLY A 76 -6.55 3.58 9.13
CA GLY A 76 -6.33 4.63 8.13
C GLY A 76 -7.27 5.81 8.33
N GLU A 77 -8.56 5.50 8.55
CA GLU A 77 -9.58 6.51 8.85
C GLU A 77 -9.24 7.30 10.12
N LYS A 78 -8.83 6.60 11.17
CA LYS A 78 -8.42 7.21 12.43
C LYS A 78 -7.21 8.11 12.23
N ILE A 79 -6.19 7.70 11.49
CA ILE A 79 -4.98 8.50 11.24
C ILE A 79 -5.33 9.78 10.49
N LEU A 80 -6.02 9.65 9.36
CA LEU A 80 -6.40 10.76 8.49
C LEU A 80 -7.47 11.66 9.12
N SER A 81 -8.16 11.18 10.16
CA SER A 81 -9.33 11.84 10.77
C SER A 81 -10.46 12.06 9.74
N MET A 82 -10.60 11.10 8.84
CA MET A 82 -11.57 11.10 7.74
C MET A 82 -12.22 9.72 7.64
N THR A 83 -13.50 9.65 7.29
CA THR A 83 -14.15 8.34 7.08
C THR A 83 -13.82 7.79 5.70
N ALA A 84 -13.98 6.47 5.51
CA ALA A 84 -13.81 5.86 4.18
C ALA A 84 -14.76 6.45 3.12
N GLU A 85 -15.95 6.92 3.53
CA GLU A 85 -16.91 7.60 2.65
C GLU A 85 -16.40 8.99 2.24
N ASP A 86 -15.85 9.77 3.18
CA ASP A 86 -15.29 11.10 2.86
C ASP A 86 -14.11 10.97 1.88
N ILE A 87 -13.23 10.01 2.13
CA ILE A 87 -12.09 9.72 1.25
C ILE A 87 -12.60 9.30 -0.13
N PHE A 88 -13.58 8.39 -0.19
CA PHE A 88 -14.19 7.97 -1.45
C PHE A 88 -14.84 9.13 -2.20
N ASP A 89 -15.58 10.00 -1.52
CA ASP A 89 -16.22 11.15 -2.15
C ASP A 89 -15.19 12.10 -2.77
N ILE A 90 -14.09 12.37 -2.06
CA ILE A 90 -13.00 13.20 -2.58
C ILE A 90 -12.34 12.54 -3.79
N THR A 91 -11.93 11.27 -3.67
CA THR A 91 -11.11 10.61 -4.70
C THR A 91 -11.90 10.11 -5.90
N CYS A 92 -13.13 9.63 -5.69
CA CYS A 92 -13.91 8.94 -6.70
C CYS A 92 -15.07 9.79 -7.24
N THR A 93 -15.79 10.51 -6.38
CA THR A 93 -16.89 11.41 -6.82
C THR A 93 -16.35 12.72 -7.37
N LYS A 94 -15.55 13.44 -6.56
CA LYS A 94 -14.98 14.75 -6.89
C LYS A 94 -13.73 14.64 -7.77
N ARG A 95 -13.15 13.43 -7.89
CA ARG A 95 -11.91 13.15 -8.64
C ARG A 95 -10.75 14.05 -8.22
N GLN A 96 -10.68 14.36 -6.93
CA GLN A 96 -9.62 15.14 -6.32
C GLN A 96 -8.64 14.19 -5.62
N SER A 97 -7.35 14.52 -5.62
CA SER A 97 -6.37 13.83 -4.79
C SER A 97 -6.41 14.38 -3.36
N LEU A 98 -6.12 13.52 -2.38
CA LEU A 98 -5.78 14.00 -1.04
C LEU A 98 -4.42 14.69 -1.10
N SER A 99 -4.31 15.87 -0.47
CA SER A 99 -3.05 16.59 -0.44
C SER A 99 -2.02 15.80 0.35
N LEU A 100 -0.87 15.51 -0.26
CA LEU A 100 0.23 14.83 0.39
C LEU A 100 0.68 15.59 1.65
N THR A 101 0.70 16.93 1.61
CA THR A 101 1.02 17.75 2.78
C THR A 101 0.06 17.52 3.95
N HIS A 102 -1.24 17.39 3.66
CA HIS A 102 -2.26 17.14 4.67
C HIS A 102 -2.10 15.74 5.29
N VAL A 103 -1.82 14.74 4.46
CA VAL A 103 -1.58 13.36 4.93
C VAL A 103 -0.33 13.28 5.79
N HIS A 104 0.77 13.92 5.37
CA HIS A 104 2.01 13.99 6.15
C HIS A 104 1.83 14.70 7.49
N GLU A 105 1.06 15.79 7.52
CA GLU A 105 0.71 16.49 8.76
C GLU A 105 -0.09 15.57 9.71
N MET A 106 -1.07 14.83 9.19
CA MET A 106 -1.86 13.89 9.99
C MET A 106 -1.02 12.72 10.52
N LEU A 107 -0.07 12.22 9.73
CA LEU A 107 0.89 11.18 10.16
C LEU A 107 1.82 11.72 11.26
N SER A 108 2.34 12.93 11.11
CA SER A 108 3.23 13.59 12.07
C SER A 108 2.53 13.94 13.39
N ASN A 109 1.27 14.36 13.34
CA ASN A 109 0.48 14.71 14.52
C ASN A 109 0.07 13.47 15.35
N LYS A 110 -0.11 12.30 14.70
CA LYS A 110 -0.36 11.03 15.40
C LYS A 110 0.88 10.46 16.07
N THR A 111 2.04 10.59 15.43
CA THR A 111 3.32 10.07 15.97
C THR A 111 3.82 10.89 17.16
N THR A 112 3.40 12.15 17.30
CA THR A 112 3.81 13.06 18.39
C THR A 112 2.98 12.94 19.67
N THR A 113 1.77 12.37 19.62
CA THR A 113 0.95 12.16 20.83
C THR A 113 1.29 10.89 21.61
N ASP A 114 2.14 10.01 21.07
CA ASP A 114 2.62 8.78 21.72
C ASP A 114 4.07 8.93 22.26
N ARG A 115 4.54 10.18 22.43
CA ARG A 115 5.94 10.52 22.72
C ARG A 115 6.36 10.37 24.19
N THR A 116 5.53 9.82 25.06
CA THR A 116 5.93 9.46 26.43
C THR A 116 5.98 7.95 26.61
N SER A 117 7.10 7.38 26.17
CA SER A 117 7.64 6.10 26.62
C SER A 117 6.85 4.84 26.25
N LYS A 118 7.57 3.97 25.54
CA LYS A 118 7.29 2.55 25.25
C LYS A 118 6.44 2.33 24.01
N LYS A 119 7.09 1.69 23.02
CA LYS A 119 6.52 0.55 22.31
C LYS A 119 5.33 0.97 21.47
N ILE A 120 5.53 1.22 20.16
CA ILE A 120 4.44 1.23 19.16
C ILE A 120 3.59 0.01 19.49
N LYS A 121 2.50 0.14 20.24
CA LYS A 121 1.70 -1.03 20.60
C LYS A 121 1.30 -1.62 19.26
N PRO A 122 1.33 -2.95 19.08
CA PRO A 122 0.65 -3.50 17.94
C PRO A 122 -0.78 -2.99 18.05
N LEU A 123 -1.16 -2.05 17.17
CA LEU A 123 -2.50 -2.14 16.64
C LEU A 123 -2.59 -3.59 16.20
N GLU A 124 -3.55 -4.32 16.75
CA GLU A 124 -3.76 -5.71 16.42
C GLU A 124 -4.11 -5.80 14.94
N ILE A 125 -3.07 -5.77 14.09
CA ILE A 125 -3.12 -5.99 12.67
C ILE A 125 -3.17 -7.52 12.53
N SER A 126 -4.30 -8.08 12.96
CA SER A 126 -4.75 -9.37 12.46
C SER A 126 -4.98 -9.15 10.96
N GLU A 127 -4.18 -9.82 10.13
CA GLU A 127 -4.25 -9.83 8.65
C GLU A 127 -3.48 -8.71 7.91
N VAL A 128 -2.17 -8.58 8.14
CA VAL A 128 -1.26 -8.17 7.05
C VAL A 128 -0.42 -9.39 6.68
N GLU A 129 -0.80 -10.02 5.57
CA GLU A 129 0.02 -11.01 4.89
C GLU A 129 1.18 -10.27 4.21
N VAL A 130 2.31 -10.18 4.89
CA VAL A 130 3.55 -9.58 4.36
C VAL A 130 4.12 -10.56 3.33
N MET A 131 3.79 -10.39 2.05
CA MET A 131 4.53 -11.06 0.99
C MET A 131 5.79 -10.23 0.69
N ALA A 132 6.91 -10.62 1.28
CA ALA A 132 8.21 -10.06 0.96
C ALA A 132 8.52 -10.30 -0.52
N THR A 133 8.50 -9.24 -1.33
CA THR A 133 9.04 -9.32 -2.70
C THR A 133 10.51 -8.96 -2.60
N THR A 134 11.36 -9.99 -2.49
CA THR A 134 12.80 -9.84 -2.64
C THR A 134 13.13 -9.50 -4.08
N THR A 135 13.40 -8.22 -4.35
CA THR A 135 14.17 -7.84 -5.54
C THR A 135 15.61 -8.28 -5.32
N ALA A 136 15.97 -9.43 -5.90
CA ALA A 136 17.36 -9.84 -5.99
C ALA A 136 18.08 -8.91 -6.99
N THR A 137 18.81 -7.93 -6.48
CA THR A 137 19.86 -7.26 -7.25
C THR A 137 21.01 -8.25 -7.43
N GLY A 138 20.86 -9.16 -8.40
CA GLY A 138 21.91 -10.06 -8.86
C GLY A 138 22.81 -9.36 -9.87
N SER A 139 23.87 -8.72 -9.38
CA SER A 139 25.02 -8.32 -10.19
C SER A 139 25.76 -9.58 -10.64
N SER A 140 25.91 -9.78 -11.95
CA SER A 140 26.85 -10.75 -12.52
C SER A 140 27.39 -10.20 -13.84
N ASN A 141 28.55 -9.55 -13.78
CA ASN A 141 29.39 -9.32 -14.95
C ASN A 141 30.01 -10.66 -15.39
N ALA A 142 29.48 -11.25 -16.46
CA ALA A 142 30.16 -12.31 -17.20
C ALA A 142 30.82 -11.70 -18.45
N PRO A 143 32.07 -12.07 -18.80
CA PRO A 143 32.72 -11.56 -20.00
C PRO A 143 32.07 -12.14 -21.28
N PRO A 144 32.07 -11.39 -22.40
CA PRO A 144 31.45 -11.84 -23.63
C PRO A 144 32.24 -13.01 -24.25
N LYS A 145 31.54 -14.11 -24.51
CA LYS A 145 32.05 -15.29 -25.20
C LYS A 145 32.18 -14.95 -26.70
N ILE A 146 33.41 -14.79 -27.17
CA ILE A 146 33.72 -14.62 -28.59
C ILE A 146 33.54 -15.97 -29.29
N GLU A 147 32.61 -16.02 -30.24
CA GLU A 147 32.38 -17.19 -31.10
C GLU A 147 33.34 -17.13 -32.31
N PRO A 148 34.04 -18.22 -32.69
CA PRO A 148 34.83 -18.24 -33.91
C PRO A 148 33.91 -18.45 -35.14
N PRO A 149 34.10 -17.71 -36.26
CA PRO A 149 33.31 -17.95 -37.46
C PRO A 149 33.71 -19.26 -38.15
N THR A 150 32.71 -20.10 -38.37
CA THR A 150 32.78 -21.30 -39.22
C THR A 150 33.12 -20.92 -40.68
N PRO A 151 34.04 -21.63 -41.36
CA PRO A 151 34.46 -21.28 -42.71
C PRO A 151 33.46 -21.76 -43.77
N THR A 152 32.85 -20.83 -44.53
CA THR A 152 32.12 -21.16 -45.76
C THR A 152 33.10 -21.29 -46.92
N LYS A 153 33.23 -22.53 -47.42
CA LYS A 153 34.05 -22.87 -48.58
C LYS A 153 33.17 -22.87 -49.85
N LYS A 154 33.60 -22.04 -50.82
CA LYS A 154 33.53 -22.15 -52.30
C LYS A 154 32.22 -22.57 -52.99
N VAL A 155 31.84 -21.79 -54.02
CA VAL A 155 32.06 -22.13 -55.44
C VAL A 155 32.59 -20.89 -56.16
#